data_AF-A0A1S2F6Z0-F1
#
_entry.id   AF-A0A1S2F6Z0-F1
#
_cell.length_a   1.000
_cell.length_b   1.000
_cell.length_c   1.000
_cell.angle_alpha   90.00
_cell.angle_beta   90.00
_cell.angle_gamma   90.00
#
_symmetry.space_group_name_H-M   'P 1'
#
loop_
_entity.id
_entity.type
_entity.pdbx_description
1 polymer ?
#
loop_
_entity_poly.entity_id
_entity_poly.type
_entity_poly.pdbx_seq_one_letter_code
_entity_poly.pdbx_strand_id
1 'polypeptide(L)'
;MILTVISGRNEDDWFDIDVPDECSIERLNELLGLRLFREPSGEGIQYILEAKFPEGLWFTVGGHSNLVEAGLREGSYIRLQRAFSTTTEEAPVYGRRSLFQES
;
A
#
# COMPACT_ATOMS: atom_id res chain seq x y z
N MET A 1 2.45 12.38 -14.19
CA MET A 1 3.13 11.13 -14.58
C MET A 1 2.16 9.96 -14.75
N ILE A 2 2.46 9.03 -15.64
CA ILE A 2 1.72 7.76 -15.80
C ILE A 2 2.27 6.70 -14.84
N LEU A 3 1.41 6.05 -14.07
CA LEU A 3 1.73 4.94 -13.17
C LEU A 3 0.89 3.70 -13.53
N THR A 4 1.48 2.51 -13.40
CA THR A 4 0.78 1.26 -13.65
C THR A 4 0.33 0.64 -12.32
N VAL A 5 -0.98 0.59 -12.09
CA VAL A 5 -1.57 0.01 -10.89
C VAL A 5 -1.73 -1.49 -11.07
N ILE A 6 -1.16 -2.27 -10.16
CA ILE A 6 -1.38 -3.71 -10.07
C ILE A 6 -2.55 -3.97 -9.12
N SER A 7 -3.64 -4.53 -9.65
CA SER A 7 -4.88 -4.81 -8.92
C SER A 7 -5.17 -6.31 -8.87
N GLY A 8 -4.36 -7.08 -8.14
CA GLY A 8 -4.57 -8.53 -8.03
C GLY A 8 -3.48 -9.21 -7.20
N ARG A 9 -3.65 -10.52 -6.95
CA ARG A 9 -2.64 -11.31 -6.22
C ARG A 9 -1.45 -11.73 -7.10
N ASN A 10 -1.64 -11.79 -8.42
CA ASN A 10 -0.69 -12.42 -9.34
C ASN A 10 -0.06 -11.46 -10.37
N GLU A 11 -0.11 -10.13 -10.14
CA GLU A 11 0.37 -9.10 -11.09
C GLU A 11 -0.28 -9.08 -12.49
N ASP A 12 -1.14 -10.04 -12.83
CA ASP A 12 -1.79 -10.18 -14.14
C ASP A 12 -2.88 -9.12 -14.40
N ASP A 13 -3.51 -8.60 -13.34
CA ASP A 13 -4.54 -7.58 -13.42
C ASP A 13 -3.92 -6.21 -13.16
N TRP A 14 -3.93 -5.34 -14.17
CA TRP A 14 -3.36 -4.00 -14.08
C TRP A 14 -4.12 -2.97 -14.91
N PHE A 15 -3.90 -1.69 -14.57
CA PHE A 15 -4.39 -0.55 -15.35
C PHE A 15 -3.50 0.66 -15.12
N ASP A 16 -3.40 1.53 -16.13
CA ASP A 16 -2.66 2.78 -16.01
C ASP A 16 -3.51 3.91 -15.44
N ILE A 17 -2.87 4.79 -14.70
CA ILE A 17 -3.43 6.05 -14.22
C ILE A 17 -2.52 7.21 -14.60
N ASP A 18 -3.12 8.33 -14.96
CA ASP A 18 -2.41 9.60 -15.09
C ASP A 18 -2.60 10.40 -13.79
N VAL A 19 -1.49 10.76 -13.15
CA VAL A 19 -1.47 11.42 -11.84
C VAL A 19 -0.61 12.68 -11.92
N PRO A 20 -1.11 13.86 -11.52
CA PRO A 20 -0.29 15.07 -11.44
C PRO A 20 0.93 14.86 -10.52
N ASP A 21 2.07 15.44 -10.87
CA ASP A 21 3.33 15.22 -10.13
C ASP A 21 3.27 15.79 -8.70
N GLU A 22 2.46 16.83 -8.50
CA GLU A 22 2.16 17.48 -7.23
C GLU A 22 1.16 16.71 -6.35
N CYS A 23 0.61 15.59 -6.82
CA CYS A 23 -0.32 14.78 -6.05
C CYS A 23 0.35 14.25 -4.77
N SER A 24 -0.32 14.37 -3.63
CA SER A 24 0.16 13.80 -2.38
C SER A 24 -0.10 12.29 -2.32
N ILE A 25 0.78 11.56 -1.62
CA ILE A 25 0.59 10.12 -1.41
C ILE A 25 -0.71 9.82 -0.66
N GLU A 26 -1.06 10.64 0.32
CA GLU A 26 -2.35 10.55 1.04
C GLU A 26 -3.53 10.60 0.07
N ARG A 27 -3.55 11.59 -0.84
CA ARG A 27 -4.64 11.75 -1.80
C ARG A 27 -4.70 10.59 -2.79
N LEU A 28 -3.54 10.12 -3.26
CA LEU A 28 -3.46 8.96 -4.16
C LEU A 28 -4.02 7.70 -3.47
N ASN A 29 -3.68 7.48 -2.20
CA ASN A 29 -4.17 6.35 -1.41
C ASN A 29 -5.68 6.37 -1.23
N GLU A 30 -6.28 7.52 -0.94
CA GLU A 30 -7.74 7.66 -0.86
C GLU A 30 -8.44 7.29 -2.17
N LEU A 31 -7.96 7.83 -3.29
CA LEU A 31 -8.54 7.60 -4.61
C LEU A 31 -8.43 6.13 -5.03
N LEU A 32 -7.26 5.53 -4.81
CA LEU A 32 -7.03 4.12 -5.09
C LEU A 32 -7.83 3.21 -4.13
N GLY A 33 -7.95 3.58 -2.85
CA GLY A 33 -8.75 2.86 -1.87
C GLY A 33 -10.22 2.76 -2.29
N LEU A 34 -10.82 3.90 -2.67
CA LEU A 34 -12.17 3.95 -3.20
C LEU A 34 -12.32 3.13 -4.49
N ARG A 35 -11.33 3.20 -5.39
CA ARG A 35 -11.38 2.49 -6.68
C ARG A 35 -11.24 0.97 -6.53
N LEU A 36 -10.30 0.51 -5.72
CA LEU A 36 -9.91 -0.89 -5.59
C LEU A 36 -10.77 -1.62 -4.55
N PHE A 37 -11.16 -0.95 -3.47
CA PHE A 37 -11.81 -1.57 -2.33
C PHE A 37 -13.22 -1.06 -2.07
N ARG A 38 -13.66 0.01 -2.76
CA ARG A 38 -14.96 0.67 -2.56
C ARG A 38 -15.18 1.20 -1.14
N GLU A 39 -14.09 1.48 -0.43
CA GLU A 39 -14.07 1.95 0.95
C GLU A 39 -13.06 3.10 1.06
N PRO A 40 -13.33 4.15 1.85
CA PRO A 40 -12.32 5.10 2.25
C PRO A 40 -11.44 4.52 3.36
N SER A 41 -10.25 5.10 3.58
CA SER A 41 -9.49 4.84 4.80
C SER A 41 -10.31 5.32 6.01
N GLY A 42 -10.37 4.52 7.07
CA GLY A 42 -11.22 4.78 8.24
C GLY A 42 -10.74 4.02 9.47
N GLU A 43 -11.51 4.06 10.56
CA GLU A 43 -11.13 3.35 11.79
C GLU A 43 -10.87 1.86 11.53
N GLY A 44 -9.67 1.41 11.89
CA GLY A 44 -9.23 0.02 11.71
C GLY A 44 -8.70 -0.34 10.32
N ILE A 45 -8.79 0.54 9.30
CA ILE A 45 -8.29 0.27 7.95
C ILE A 45 -7.20 1.27 7.58
N GLN A 46 -5.99 0.74 7.32
CA GLN A 46 -4.86 1.49 6.81
C GLN A 46 -4.51 1.00 5.40
N TYR A 47 -4.13 1.94 4.53
CA TYR A 47 -3.59 1.62 3.22
C TYR A 47 -2.07 1.73 3.22
N ILE A 48 -1.43 0.70 2.68
CA ILE A 48 0.02 0.68 2.44
C ILE A 48 0.23 0.76 0.94
N LEU A 49 0.85 1.85 0.49
CA LEU A 49 1.28 2.00 -0.90
C LEU A 49 2.67 1.41 -1.07
N GLU A 50 2.82 0.55 -2.05
CA GLU A 50 4.12 0.05 -2.48
C GLU A 50 4.33 0.40 -3.94
N ALA A 51 5.57 0.67 -4.30
CA ALA A 51 6.01 0.92 -5.66
C ALA A 51 7.16 -0.02 -6.04
N LYS A 52 7.31 -0.27 -7.34
CA LYS A 52 8.52 -0.88 -7.91
C LYS A 52 8.88 -0.21 -9.24
N PHE A 53 10.17 -0.14 -9.51
CA PHE A 53 10.66 0.15 -10.86
C PHE A 53 10.52 -1.10 -11.74
N PRO A 54 10.57 -0.95 -13.08
CA PRO A 54 10.75 -2.10 -13.97
C PRO A 54 11.94 -2.95 -13.50
N GLU A 55 11.70 -4.25 -13.32
CA GLU A 55 12.70 -5.23 -12.82
C GLU A 55 13.22 -5.00 -11.38
N GLY A 56 12.63 -4.06 -10.64
CA GLY A 56 12.97 -3.75 -9.26
C GLY A 56 12.19 -4.54 -8.21
N LEU A 57 12.62 -4.40 -6.95
CA LEU A 57 11.87 -4.88 -5.79
C LEU A 57 10.78 -3.88 -5.37
N TRP A 58 9.73 -4.40 -4.77
CA TRP A 58 8.70 -3.60 -4.11
C TRP A 58 9.27 -2.87 -2.89
N PHE A 59 8.94 -1.59 -2.75
CA PHE A 59 9.27 -0.78 -1.59
C PHE A 59 8.06 0.03 -1.11
N THR A 60 7.95 0.27 0.19
CA THR A 60 6.88 1.08 0.77
C THR A 60 7.10 2.56 0.47
N VAL A 61 6.03 3.23 0.06
CA VAL A 61 6.00 4.67 -0.21
C VAL A 61 5.51 5.40 1.03
N GLY A 62 6.30 6.37 1.52
CA GLY A 62 5.95 7.17 2.69
C GLY A 62 4.80 8.15 2.42
N GLY A 63 3.89 8.34 3.38
CA GLY A 63 2.66 9.12 3.19
C GLY A 63 2.81 10.65 3.18
N HIS A 64 3.88 11.20 3.78
CA HIS A 64 3.98 12.64 4.07
C HIS A 64 4.62 13.51 2.96
N SER A 65 4.83 12.95 1.77
CA SER A 65 5.52 13.64 0.66
C SER A 65 4.69 13.61 -0.63
N ASN A 66 5.13 14.38 -1.64
CA ASN A 66 4.60 14.25 -3.00
C ASN A 66 5.19 13.01 -3.71
N LEU A 67 4.64 12.63 -4.88
CA LEU A 67 5.07 11.44 -5.63
C LEU A 67 6.57 11.42 -5.94
N VAL A 68 7.12 12.56 -6.37
CA VAL A 68 8.51 12.68 -6.82
C VAL A 68 9.49 12.54 -5.66
N GLU A 69 9.18 13.18 -4.53
CA GLU A 69 9.92 13.10 -3.26
C GLU A 69 9.84 11.70 -2.65
N ALA A 70 8.71 11.03 -2.82
CA ALA A 70 8.52 9.65 -2.39
C ALA A 70 9.24 8.63 -3.29
N GLY A 71 9.94 9.09 -4.33
CA GLY A 71 10.76 8.27 -5.22
C GLY A 71 10.00 7.64 -6.38
N LEU A 72 8.71 7.99 -6.60
CA LEU A 72 7.99 7.52 -7.77
C LEU A 72 8.50 8.20 -9.04
N ARG A 73 8.43 7.47 -10.14
CA ARG A 73 8.79 7.92 -11.48
C ARG A 73 7.71 7.46 -12.45
N GLU A 74 7.67 8.12 -13.61
CA GLU A 74 6.81 7.68 -14.71
C GLU A 74 7.14 6.24 -15.11
N GLY A 75 6.11 5.44 -15.35
CA GLY A 75 6.23 4.00 -15.65
C GLY A 75 6.53 3.12 -14.43
N SER A 76 6.56 3.67 -13.21
CA SER A 76 6.59 2.84 -12.00
C SER A 76 5.32 2.03 -11.85
N TYR A 77 5.46 0.81 -11.36
CA TYR A 77 4.33 -0.01 -10.93
C TYR A 77 4.00 0.34 -9.48
N ILE A 78 2.71 0.39 -9.15
CA ILE A 78 2.22 0.61 -7.79
C ILE A 78 1.19 -0.43 -7.39
N ARG A 79 1.09 -0.73 -6.10
CA ARG A 79 -0.02 -1.52 -5.54
C ARG A 79 -0.44 -0.95 -4.20
N LEU A 80 -1.73 -1.06 -3.91
CA LEU A 80 -2.30 -0.66 -2.62
C LEU A 80 -2.69 -1.89 -1.82
N GLN A 81 -2.16 -2.03 -0.61
CA GLN A 81 -2.52 -3.10 0.32
C GLN A 81 -3.41 -2.56 1.43
N ARG A 82 -4.38 -3.38 1.87
CA ARG A 82 -5.17 -3.12 3.08
C ARG A 82 -4.51 -3.79 4.27
N ALA A 83 -4.15 -3.00 5.26
CA ALA A 83 -3.78 -3.45 6.58
C ALA A 83 -4.93 -3.17 7.55
N PHE A 84 -5.36 -4.19 8.29
CA PHE A 84 -6.36 -4.03 9.34
C PHE A 84 -5.65 -3.92 10.69
N SER A 85 -5.87 -2.82 11.40
CA SER A 85 -5.41 -2.72 12.79
C SER A 85 -6.31 -3.61 13.65
N THR A 86 -5.76 -4.72 14.15
CA THR A 86 -6.51 -5.68 14.98
C THR A 86 -6.51 -5.32 16.47
N THR A 87 -6.03 -4.13 16.86
CA THR A 87 -5.87 -3.79 18.27
C THR A 87 -6.63 -2.53 18.67
N THR A 88 -7.80 -2.76 19.29
CA THR A 88 -8.39 -1.88 20.32
C THR A 88 -8.59 -2.60 21.66
N GLU A 89 -8.45 -3.92 21.71
CA GLU A 89 -8.48 -4.73 22.94
C GLU A 89 -7.28 -5.69 22.96
N GLU A 90 -6.69 -5.89 24.14
CA GLU A 90 -5.63 -6.90 24.35
C GLU A 90 -6.11 -8.26 23.83
N ALA A 91 -5.43 -8.81 22.83
CA ALA A 91 -5.73 -10.15 22.35
C ALA A 91 -5.59 -11.14 23.53
N PRO A 92 -6.60 -11.97 23.84
CA PRO A 92 -6.50 -12.92 24.94
C PRO A 92 -5.32 -13.86 24.70
N VAL A 93 -4.42 -13.95 25.68
CA VAL A 93 -3.13 -14.67 25.61
C VAL A 93 -3.30 -16.21 25.65
N TYR A 94 -4.43 -16.74 25.17
CA TYR A 94 -4.64 -18.18 25.10
C TYR A 94 -3.94 -18.76 23.86
N GLY A 95 -2.88 -19.56 24.09
CA GLY A 95 -2.21 -20.34 23.04
C GLY A 95 -0.90 -19.78 22.52
N ARG A 96 -0.34 -18.72 23.13
CA ARG A 96 1.01 -18.22 22.80
C ARG A 96 2.05 -19.31 23.11
N ARG A 97 2.72 -19.82 22.08
CA ARG A 97 3.86 -20.74 22.21
C ARG A 97 5.13 -20.02 21.79
N SER A 98 6.22 -20.20 22.55
CA SER A 98 7.52 -19.68 22.15
C SER A 98 7.97 -20.37 20.86
N LEU A 99 8.44 -19.58 19.90
CA LEU A 99 8.98 -20.07 18.63
C LEU A 99 10.43 -20.59 18.80
N PHE A 100 11.08 -20.15 19.88
CA PHE A 100 12.43 -20.57 20.25
C PHE A 100 12.35 -21.35 21.57
N GLN A 101 12.86 -22.58 21.57
CA GLN A 101 13.20 -23.30 22.79
C GLN A 101 14.66 -22.99 23.10
N GLU A 102 14.94 -22.40 24.27
CA GLU A 102 16.31 -22.27 24.76
C GLU A 102 16.82 -23.66 25.16
N SER A 103 17.98 -24.02 24.62
CA SER A 103 18.69 -25.29 24.86
C SER A 103 19.42 -25.32 26.20
#